data_AF-A0A850T1W1-F1
#
_entry.id   AF-A0A850T1W1-F1
#
_cell.length_a   1.000
_cell.length_b   1.000
_cell.length_c   1.000
_cell.angle_alpha   90.00
_cell.angle_beta   90.00
_cell.angle_gamma   90.00
#
_symmetry.space_group_name_H-M   'P 1'
#
loop_
_entity.id
_entity.type
_entity.pdbx_description
1 polymer ?
#
loop_
_entity_poly.entity_id
_entity_poly.type
_entity_poly.pdbx_seq_one_letter_code
_entity_poly.pdbx_strand_id
1 'polypeptide(L)'
;MTPKDIRSWTDRNGRTAARLIPYVDQVRSALGIAQELREPPIASELENGTADGICIPALRFPSWMRCPNPRCGRLYCRPWRDNPQSSWQCTGCDKHTELEQVPWVFVHADGHMADVPWHRLAHANAATQDQKQCRPDWNTAYLRLVELPGSKYELICERCDARAPFHTGIRNMYGKLRRQPWLAESVGEHCQELEHHNEPAQVLTVNDTRVHSPQTMTALIIPPESRIRRGSLVDRLYTNSRIRKEIDSRLNPLQKKSMLWRLADEFRCKTSDVKRAIEDIDRGYPSYGQHLTPGLLLEKEYQALIDTIPDLFDDEDFVTRHYTDSLEKMDLEKDSQPWRIRAVLDQVTAVTRLKEILVLKGFQRLGGTLVPPDIIGEADWLPALELYGDGIFFRLNEAFLNRWEQLPRVVARIQPLKKRFERSGIKFDPDVIVSPRFILLHTISHLLIRQLEAQAGYPAASLKERIYSKPGENAMAGILIYVAVPDVEGSLGGLCELAEPKRFLRLMCKVFDHAQWCSLDPVCSEHEGQGPNLLNRAACHACVLIPEPSCAYGNTLLDRGLVKGGDDGRSFV
;
A
#
# COMPACT_ATOMS: atom_id res chain seq x y z
N MET A 1 12.64 12.23 -13.30
CA MET A 1 11.52 12.04 -14.25
C MET A 1 10.28 11.63 -13.45
N THR A 2 9.08 11.86 -13.97
CA THR A 2 7.81 11.50 -13.33
C THR A 2 6.95 10.75 -14.33
N PRO A 3 6.40 9.57 -13.98
CA PRO A 3 5.47 8.85 -14.84
C PRO A 3 4.28 9.73 -15.20
N LYS A 4 3.81 9.65 -16.45
CA LYS A 4 2.60 10.33 -16.89
C LYS A 4 1.35 9.65 -16.30
N ASP A 5 0.26 10.41 -16.30
CA ASP A 5 -1.10 9.96 -15.97
C ASP A 5 -1.44 8.61 -16.64
N ILE A 6 -2.21 7.76 -15.95
CA ILE A 6 -2.51 6.39 -16.38
C ILE A 6 -3.21 6.33 -17.75
N ARG A 7 -3.92 7.38 -18.14
CA ARG A 7 -4.57 7.48 -19.47
C ARG A 7 -3.59 7.49 -20.62
N SER A 8 -2.34 7.87 -20.36
CA SER A 8 -1.27 7.87 -21.37
C SER A 8 -0.58 6.51 -21.52
N TRP A 9 -0.97 5.51 -20.72
CA TRP A 9 -0.38 4.16 -20.79
C TRP A 9 -1.07 3.38 -21.90
N THR A 10 -0.78 3.77 -23.14
CA THR A 10 -1.37 3.20 -24.34
C THR A 10 -0.33 2.52 -25.22
N ASP A 11 -0.77 1.50 -25.97
CA ASP A 11 0.01 0.89 -27.02
C ASP A 11 0.17 1.85 -28.23
N ARG A 12 0.91 1.40 -29.26
CA ARG A 12 1.13 2.18 -30.50
C ARG A 12 -0.17 2.49 -31.27
N ASN A 13 -1.25 1.75 -30.99
CA ASN A 13 -2.56 1.93 -31.61
C ASN A 13 -3.51 2.77 -30.75
N GLY A 14 -3.04 3.33 -29.63
CA GLY A 14 -3.85 4.13 -28.71
C GLY A 14 -4.79 3.31 -27.81
N ARG A 15 -4.63 1.99 -27.73
CA ARG A 15 -5.39 1.13 -26.81
C ARG A 15 -4.69 1.07 -25.46
N THR A 16 -5.45 0.90 -24.38
CA THR A 16 -4.91 0.74 -23.03
C THR A 16 -3.91 -0.42 -22.98
N ALA A 17 -2.66 -0.09 -22.66
CA ALA A 17 -1.56 -1.06 -22.54
C ALA A 17 -1.61 -1.85 -21.21
N ALA A 18 -2.33 -1.32 -20.22
CA ALA A 18 -2.50 -1.96 -18.93
C ALA A 18 -3.34 -3.26 -19.06
N ARG A 19 -2.82 -4.35 -18.49
CA ARG A 19 -3.41 -5.70 -18.57
C ARG A 19 -4.54 -5.84 -17.55
N LEU A 20 -5.71 -6.32 -17.97
CA LEU A 20 -6.83 -6.57 -17.06
C LEU A 20 -6.49 -7.65 -16.03
N ILE A 21 -6.79 -7.40 -14.76
CA ILE A 21 -6.76 -8.40 -13.69
C ILE A 21 -8.16 -9.03 -13.58
N PRO A 22 -8.35 -10.31 -13.95
CA PRO A 22 -9.64 -10.98 -13.85
C PRO A 22 -9.89 -11.52 -12.41
N TYR A 23 -11.13 -11.92 -12.12
CA TYR A 23 -11.57 -12.55 -10.86
C TYR A 23 -11.28 -11.73 -9.60
N VAL A 24 -11.62 -10.45 -9.65
CA VAL A 24 -11.41 -9.49 -8.54
C VAL A 24 -12.71 -8.80 -8.16
N ASP A 25 -13.87 -9.41 -8.40
CA ASP A 25 -15.16 -8.78 -8.13
C ASP A 25 -15.42 -8.68 -6.62
N GLN A 26 -15.04 -9.70 -5.84
CA GLN A 26 -15.11 -9.62 -4.38
C GLN A 26 -14.24 -8.48 -3.85
N VAL A 27 -13.02 -8.38 -4.36
CA VAL A 27 -12.06 -7.32 -4.01
C VAL A 27 -12.59 -5.95 -4.40
N ARG A 28 -13.03 -5.77 -5.65
CA ARG A 28 -13.58 -4.51 -6.16
C ARG A 28 -14.78 -4.08 -5.34
N SER A 29 -15.71 -4.98 -5.07
CA SER A 29 -16.88 -4.66 -4.24
C SER A 29 -16.49 -4.28 -2.82
N ALA A 30 -15.65 -5.07 -2.16
CA ALA A 30 -15.24 -4.83 -0.78
C ALA A 30 -14.49 -3.50 -0.64
N LEU A 31 -13.63 -3.15 -1.59
CA LEU A 31 -12.87 -1.90 -1.57
C LEU A 31 -13.67 -0.67 -2.05
N GLY A 32 -14.93 -0.87 -2.46
CA GLY A 32 -15.81 0.18 -2.99
C GLY A 32 -15.35 0.73 -4.34
N ILE A 33 -14.75 -0.12 -5.19
CA ILE A 33 -14.15 0.24 -6.47
C ILE A 33 -15.07 -0.22 -7.61
N ALA A 34 -15.61 0.74 -8.36
CA ALA A 34 -16.43 0.45 -9.54
C ALA A 34 -15.57 0.21 -10.79
N GLN A 35 -14.38 0.80 -10.85
CA GLN A 35 -13.45 0.70 -11.97
C GLN A 35 -12.89 -0.72 -12.16
N GLU A 36 -12.43 -1.04 -13.36
CA GLU A 36 -11.62 -2.24 -13.62
C GLU A 36 -10.26 -2.14 -12.93
N LEU A 37 -9.69 -3.27 -12.52
CA LEU A 37 -8.32 -3.30 -12.00
C LEU A 37 -7.38 -3.79 -13.09
N ARG A 38 -6.30 -3.04 -13.34
CA ARG A 38 -5.33 -3.38 -14.38
C ARG A 38 -3.90 -3.26 -13.90
N GLU A 39 -3.06 -4.18 -14.35
CA GLU A 39 -1.63 -4.13 -14.12
C GLU A 39 -0.94 -3.13 -15.05
N PRO A 40 0.02 -2.35 -14.54
CA PRO A 40 0.84 -1.47 -15.35
C PRO A 40 1.54 -2.23 -16.49
N PRO A 41 1.80 -1.58 -17.63
CA PRO A 41 2.55 -2.20 -18.71
C PRO A 41 3.99 -2.46 -18.27
N ILE A 42 4.51 -3.62 -18.67
CA ILE A 42 5.87 -4.06 -18.37
C ILE A 42 6.69 -3.96 -19.65
N ALA A 43 7.92 -3.47 -19.52
CA ALA A 43 8.91 -3.49 -20.57
C ALA A 43 10.26 -3.94 -20.00
N SER A 44 10.99 -4.75 -20.75
CA SER A 44 12.35 -5.18 -20.45
C SER A 44 13.34 -4.54 -21.44
N GLU A 45 14.54 -4.22 -20.97
CA GLU A 45 15.60 -3.73 -21.83
C GLU A 45 16.33 -4.93 -22.45
N LEU A 46 16.40 -4.96 -23.78
CA LEU A 46 17.17 -5.95 -24.53
C LEU A 46 18.65 -5.55 -24.59
N GLU A 47 19.55 -6.50 -24.86
CA GLU A 47 21.01 -6.27 -24.92
C GLU A 47 21.44 -5.17 -25.92
N ASN A 48 20.60 -4.88 -26.92
CA ASN A 48 20.82 -3.83 -27.91
C ASN A 48 20.33 -2.44 -27.46
N GLY A 49 19.88 -2.28 -26.20
CA GLY A 49 19.34 -1.04 -25.65
C GLY A 49 17.92 -0.69 -26.14
N THR A 50 17.25 -1.60 -26.85
CA THR A 50 15.84 -1.43 -27.21
C THR A 50 14.93 -2.04 -26.14
N ALA A 51 13.78 -1.41 -25.90
CA ALA A 51 12.80 -1.96 -24.96
C ALA A 51 11.89 -2.97 -25.67
N ASP A 52 11.77 -4.15 -25.10
CA ASP A 52 10.73 -5.13 -25.41
C ASP A 52 9.53 -4.91 -24.50
N GLY A 53 8.34 -4.76 -25.07
CA GLY A 53 7.13 -4.35 -24.34
C GLY A 53 6.78 -2.86 -24.45
N ILE A 54 5.89 -2.39 -23.56
CA ILE A 54 5.36 -1.01 -23.59
C ILE A 54 5.92 -0.24 -22.40
N CYS A 55 6.74 0.77 -22.67
CA CYS A 55 7.29 1.63 -21.63
C CYS A 55 6.24 2.60 -21.08
N ILE A 56 6.25 2.82 -19.77
CA ILE A 56 5.45 3.88 -19.15
C ILE A 56 6.03 5.24 -19.56
N PRO A 57 5.26 6.12 -20.22
CA PRO A 57 5.77 7.42 -20.62
C PRO A 57 6.04 8.28 -19.38
N ALA A 58 7.16 9.00 -19.38
CA ALA A 58 7.56 9.86 -18.26
C ALA A 58 7.93 11.26 -18.76
N LEU A 59 7.72 12.26 -17.90
CA LEU A 59 8.12 13.64 -18.12
C LEU A 59 9.34 14.01 -17.27
N ARG A 60 10.20 14.87 -17.79
CA ARG A 60 11.34 15.40 -17.02
C ARG A 60 10.84 16.51 -16.10
N PHE A 61 10.88 16.25 -14.79
CA PHE A 61 10.51 17.18 -13.73
C PHE A 61 11.41 16.94 -12.51
N PRO A 62 11.80 17.98 -11.75
CA PRO A 62 11.58 19.43 -11.99
C PRO A 62 12.10 19.95 -13.33
N SER A 63 11.48 20.99 -13.88
CA SER A 63 11.86 21.61 -15.16
C SER A 63 13.20 22.36 -15.08
N TRP A 64 13.72 22.62 -13.88
CA TRP A 64 14.90 23.44 -13.64
C TRP A 64 16.16 22.61 -13.39
N MET A 65 17.29 23.13 -13.88
CA MET A 65 18.63 22.59 -13.59
C MET A 65 19.51 23.71 -13.03
N ARG A 66 20.51 23.35 -12.24
CA ARG A 66 21.50 24.27 -11.66
C ARG A 66 22.91 23.88 -12.08
N CYS A 67 23.79 24.87 -12.17
CA CYS A 67 25.22 24.60 -12.22
C CYS A 67 25.71 24.16 -10.82
N PRO A 68 26.37 23.00 -10.67
CA PRO A 68 26.84 22.52 -9.37
C PRO A 68 28.06 23.30 -8.84
N ASN A 69 28.72 24.10 -9.66
CA ASN A 69 29.83 24.95 -9.21
C ASN A 69 29.32 25.97 -8.18
N PRO A 70 29.80 25.93 -6.91
CA PRO A 70 29.32 26.82 -5.84
C PRO A 70 29.54 28.30 -6.13
N ARG A 71 30.55 28.63 -6.95
CA ARG A 71 30.84 30.01 -7.36
C ARG A 71 29.91 30.50 -8.48
N CYS A 72 29.21 29.61 -9.17
CA CYS A 72 28.29 29.94 -10.26
C CYS A 72 26.83 29.80 -9.80
N GLY A 73 26.35 28.58 -9.54
CA GLY A 73 24.97 28.35 -9.06
C GLY A 73 23.87 28.82 -10.02
N ARG A 74 24.14 29.09 -11.31
CA ARG A 74 23.14 29.54 -12.28
C ARG A 74 22.02 28.51 -12.46
N LEU A 75 20.79 29.00 -12.56
CA LEU A 75 19.58 28.22 -12.79
C LEU A 75 19.14 28.31 -14.26
N TYR A 76 18.87 27.17 -14.86
CA TYR A 76 18.43 27.00 -16.24
C TYR A 76 17.04 26.37 -16.27
N CYS A 77 16.11 26.98 -17.00
CA CYS A 77 14.77 26.44 -17.20
C CYS A 77 14.74 25.60 -18.48
N ARG A 78 14.44 24.30 -18.36
CA ARG A 78 14.28 23.36 -19.49
C ARG A 78 15.40 23.42 -20.54
N PRO A 79 16.69 23.29 -20.17
CA PRO A 79 17.80 23.37 -21.13
C PRO A 79 17.73 22.32 -22.25
N TRP A 80 16.97 21.25 -22.06
CA TRP A 80 16.72 20.20 -23.05
C TRP A 80 15.73 20.57 -24.16
N ARG A 81 15.03 21.71 -24.06
CA ARG A 81 14.05 22.13 -25.07
C ARG A 81 14.73 22.37 -26.43
N ASP A 82 15.89 23.03 -26.41
CA ASP A 82 16.58 23.46 -27.63
C ASP A 82 17.71 22.51 -28.03
N ASN A 83 18.17 21.66 -27.10
CA ASN A 83 19.18 20.63 -27.36
C ASN A 83 18.78 19.30 -26.69
N PRO A 84 18.24 18.31 -27.43
CA PRO A 84 17.83 17.02 -26.88
C PRO A 84 19.01 16.09 -26.55
N GLN A 85 20.26 16.57 -26.62
CA GLN A 85 21.44 15.83 -26.17
C GLN A 85 21.36 15.43 -24.69
N SER A 86 22.10 14.39 -24.32
CA SER A 86 22.12 13.83 -22.96
C SER A 86 22.88 14.68 -21.94
N SER A 87 23.72 15.62 -22.37
CA SER A 87 24.54 16.46 -21.50
C SER A 87 24.31 17.95 -21.77
N TRP A 88 23.90 18.69 -20.74
CA TRP A 88 23.71 20.14 -20.80
C TRP A 88 24.76 20.82 -19.95
N GLN A 89 25.46 21.78 -20.55
CA GLN A 89 26.60 22.43 -19.92
C GLN A 89 26.25 23.85 -19.50
N CYS A 90 26.85 24.28 -18.39
CA CYS A 90 26.75 25.66 -17.94
C CYS A 90 27.49 26.59 -18.91
N THR A 91 26.80 27.61 -19.42
CA THR A 91 27.38 28.65 -20.28
C THR A 91 28.15 29.72 -19.50
N GLY A 92 28.04 29.72 -18.17
CA GLY A 92 28.69 30.68 -17.27
C GLY A 92 29.97 30.19 -16.60
N CYS A 93 30.48 29.02 -16.95
CA CYS A 93 31.68 28.44 -16.35
C CYS A 93 32.68 28.07 -17.46
N ASP A 94 33.94 28.43 -17.27
CA ASP A 94 35.03 28.15 -18.24
C ASP A 94 35.23 26.64 -18.49
N LYS A 95 34.86 25.81 -17.51
CA LYS A 95 34.99 24.35 -17.58
C LYS A 95 33.75 23.64 -18.14
N HIS A 96 32.75 24.37 -18.66
CA HIS A 96 31.52 23.80 -19.23
C HIS A 96 30.91 22.68 -18.35
N THR A 97 30.80 22.96 -17.06
CA THR A 97 30.34 21.98 -16.07
C THR A 97 28.92 21.49 -16.40
N GLU A 98 28.71 20.19 -16.31
CA GLU A 98 27.39 19.58 -16.53
C GLU A 98 26.38 20.07 -15.49
N LEU A 99 25.16 20.37 -15.96
CA LEU A 99 24.07 20.85 -15.13
C LEU A 99 23.42 19.68 -14.38
N GLU A 100 23.02 19.95 -13.14
CA GLU A 100 22.28 19.00 -12.30
C GLU A 100 20.83 19.43 -12.14
N GLN A 101 19.90 18.49 -12.04
CA GLN A 101 18.50 18.81 -11.80
C GLN A 101 18.31 19.38 -10.38
N VAL A 102 17.48 20.41 -10.24
CA VAL A 102 17.22 20.96 -8.89
C VAL A 102 16.43 19.96 -8.03
N PRO A 103 16.79 19.76 -6.75
CA PRO A 103 16.11 18.81 -5.89
C PRO A 103 14.87 19.38 -5.20
N TRP A 104 14.41 20.60 -5.54
CA TRP A 104 13.29 21.26 -4.87
C TRP A 104 12.05 21.37 -5.75
N VAL A 105 10.90 21.23 -5.11
CA VAL A 105 9.56 21.33 -5.71
C VAL A 105 8.65 22.18 -4.84
N PHE A 106 7.61 22.70 -5.44
CA PHE A 106 6.59 23.51 -4.77
C PHE A 106 5.30 22.72 -4.67
N VAL A 107 4.87 22.43 -3.44
CA VAL A 107 3.83 21.45 -3.15
C VAL A 107 2.68 22.08 -2.38
N HIS A 108 1.46 21.78 -2.80
CA HIS A 108 0.22 22.23 -2.17
C HIS A 108 -0.54 21.07 -1.53
N ALA A 109 -1.30 21.34 -0.47
CA ALA A 109 -2.09 20.33 0.26
C ALA A 109 -3.23 19.76 -0.60
N ASP A 110 -3.79 20.53 -1.54
CA ASP A 110 -4.77 20.05 -2.53
C ASP A 110 -4.19 19.06 -3.56
N GLY A 111 -2.93 18.64 -3.36
CA GLY A 111 -2.29 17.61 -4.17
C GLY A 111 -1.52 18.13 -5.38
N HIS A 112 -1.46 19.44 -5.59
CA HIS A 112 -0.72 20.06 -6.69
C HIS A 112 0.79 20.09 -6.45
N MET A 113 1.54 19.97 -7.54
CA MET A 113 2.99 20.09 -7.53
C MET A 113 3.48 20.89 -8.73
N ALA A 114 4.41 21.81 -8.50
CA ALA A 114 5.01 22.63 -9.53
C ALA A 114 6.50 22.82 -9.29
N ASP A 115 7.18 23.34 -10.31
CA ASP A 115 8.50 23.91 -10.14
C ASP A 115 8.48 25.03 -9.09
N VAL A 116 9.58 25.15 -8.34
CA VAL A 116 9.78 26.27 -7.42
C VAL A 116 9.66 27.58 -8.20
N PRO A 117 8.89 28.57 -7.70
CA PRO A 117 8.72 29.85 -8.38
C PRO A 117 9.97 30.73 -8.17
N TRP A 118 11.11 30.31 -8.71
CA TRP A 118 12.44 30.88 -8.48
C TRP A 118 12.50 32.39 -8.69
N HIS A 119 11.93 32.91 -9.80
CA HIS A 119 11.86 34.35 -10.05
C HIS A 119 11.11 35.09 -8.95
N ARG A 120 9.92 34.59 -8.57
CA ARG A 120 9.11 35.23 -7.52
C ARG A 120 9.83 35.22 -6.18
N LEU A 121 10.48 34.10 -5.82
CA LEU A 121 11.22 33.99 -4.56
C LEU A 121 12.46 34.88 -4.53
N ALA A 122 13.21 35.01 -5.63
CA ALA A 122 14.35 35.92 -5.74
C ALA A 122 13.95 37.39 -5.51
N HIS A 123 12.71 37.74 -5.86
CA HIS A 123 12.14 39.09 -5.70
C HIS A 123 11.23 39.23 -4.47
N ALA A 124 11.22 38.26 -3.55
CA ALA A 124 10.37 38.31 -2.36
C ALA A 124 10.65 39.55 -1.48
N ASN A 125 11.91 40.01 -1.47
CA ASN A 125 12.37 41.19 -0.73
C ASN A 125 12.69 42.38 -1.65
N ALA A 126 12.07 42.47 -2.84
CA ALA A 126 12.32 43.54 -3.80
C ALA A 126 12.04 44.93 -3.18
N ALA A 127 13.10 45.74 -3.05
CA ALA A 127 13.05 47.06 -2.43
C ALA A 127 12.90 48.19 -3.45
N THR A 128 13.64 48.11 -4.57
CA THR A 128 13.66 49.16 -5.61
C THR A 128 12.55 48.99 -6.64
N GLN A 129 12.21 50.08 -7.35
CA GLN A 129 11.21 50.04 -8.42
C GLN A 129 11.64 49.10 -9.56
N ASP A 130 12.93 49.09 -9.90
CA ASP A 130 13.50 48.21 -10.93
C ASP A 130 13.35 46.73 -10.55
N GLN A 131 13.54 46.38 -9.28
CA GLN A 131 13.34 45.02 -8.79
C GLN A 131 11.87 44.61 -8.84
N LYS A 132 10.94 45.52 -8.47
CA LYS A 132 9.49 45.25 -8.50
C LYS A 132 8.94 45.11 -9.92
N GLN A 133 9.56 45.77 -10.89
CA GLN A 133 9.17 45.72 -12.31
C GLN A 133 9.92 44.65 -13.12
N CYS A 134 10.85 43.92 -12.50
CA CYS A 134 11.64 42.89 -13.18
C CYS A 134 10.76 41.73 -13.68
N ARG A 135 10.77 41.51 -14.99
CA ARG A 135 9.98 40.45 -15.66
C ARG A 135 10.79 39.16 -15.85
N PRO A 136 10.17 37.99 -15.69
CA PRO A 136 10.83 36.72 -15.92
C PRO A 136 11.11 36.49 -17.41
N ASP A 137 12.26 35.89 -17.71
CA ASP A 137 12.62 35.40 -19.05
C ASP A 137 13.16 33.98 -18.97
N TRP A 138 12.40 33.02 -19.45
CA TRP A 138 12.71 31.60 -19.29
C TRP A 138 13.72 31.07 -20.31
N ASN A 139 14.12 31.86 -21.30
CA ASN A 139 15.07 31.46 -22.34
C ASN A 139 16.53 31.78 -21.97
N THR A 140 16.74 32.62 -20.95
CA THR A 140 18.09 33.01 -20.50
C THR A 140 18.28 32.65 -19.04
N ALA A 141 19.49 32.20 -18.68
CA ALA A 141 19.83 31.90 -17.29
C ALA A 141 20.30 33.19 -16.58
N TYR A 142 19.40 33.83 -15.85
CA TYR A 142 19.68 35.08 -15.09
C TYR A 142 19.52 34.94 -13.56
N LEU A 143 19.03 33.78 -13.09
CA LEU A 143 18.88 33.50 -11.68
C LEU A 143 20.05 32.65 -11.19
N ARG A 144 20.51 32.94 -9.98
CA ARG A 144 21.57 32.18 -9.30
C ARG A 144 21.13 31.75 -7.92
N LEU A 145 21.48 30.53 -7.56
CA LEU A 145 21.33 29.96 -6.24
C LEU A 145 22.73 29.76 -5.67
N VAL A 146 23.14 30.64 -4.76
CA VAL A 146 24.47 30.61 -4.14
C VAL A 146 24.37 29.97 -2.76
N GLU A 147 25.30 29.09 -2.44
CA GLU A 147 25.38 28.45 -1.13
C GLU A 147 26.17 29.32 -0.15
N LEU A 148 25.55 29.63 0.98
CA LEU A 148 26.14 30.37 2.09
C LEU A 148 26.59 29.41 3.19
N PRO A 149 27.52 29.84 4.07
CA PRO A 149 27.94 29.04 5.23
C PRO A 149 26.73 28.60 6.08
N GLY A 150 26.70 27.33 6.49
CA GLY A 150 25.63 26.75 7.32
C GLY A 150 24.42 26.23 6.55
N SER A 151 24.61 25.72 5.32
CA SER A 151 23.56 25.10 4.49
C SER A 151 22.37 26.01 4.18
N LYS A 152 22.63 27.32 4.09
CA LYS A 152 21.65 28.32 3.66
C LYS A 152 21.91 28.63 2.20
N TYR A 153 20.86 28.94 1.46
CA TYR A 153 21.00 29.41 0.09
C TYR A 153 20.55 30.87 -0.03
N GLU A 154 21.12 31.56 -0.99
CA GLU A 154 20.68 32.89 -1.41
C GLU A 154 20.32 32.85 -2.89
N LEU A 155 19.14 33.36 -3.21
CA LEU A 155 18.69 33.57 -4.58
C LEU A 155 19.05 34.97 -5.03
N ILE A 156 19.69 35.07 -6.19
CA ILE A 156 20.16 36.33 -6.78
C ILE A 156 19.62 36.45 -8.21
N CYS A 157 19.10 37.62 -8.57
CA CYS A 157 18.73 37.98 -9.93
C CYS A 157 19.83 38.85 -10.57
N GLU A 158 20.54 38.34 -11.59
CA GLU A 158 21.64 39.07 -12.26
C GLU A 158 21.16 40.27 -13.12
N ARG A 159 19.85 40.51 -13.24
CA ARG A 159 19.29 41.61 -14.05
C ARG A 159 19.03 42.90 -13.26
N CYS A 160 18.63 42.76 -12.00
CA CYS A 160 18.22 43.89 -11.14
C CYS A 160 18.84 43.81 -9.74
N ASP A 161 19.78 42.88 -9.54
CA ASP A 161 20.49 42.62 -8.30
C ASP A 161 19.59 42.34 -7.07
N ALA A 162 18.34 41.90 -7.31
CA ALA A 162 17.47 41.44 -6.24
C ALA A 162 18.06 40.20 -5.54
N ARG A 163 17.99 40.18 -4.21
CA ARG A 163 18.47 39.07 -3.38
C ARG A 163 17.43 38.65 -2.36
N ALA A 164 17.29 37.35 -2.16
CA ALA A 164 16.42 36.79 -1.14
C ALA A 164 16.99 35.49 -0.56
N PRO A 165 16.83 35.25 0.75
CA PRO A 165 17.22 33.98 1.35
C PRO A 165 16.32 32.84 0.82
N PHE A 166 16.92 31.68 0.59
CA PHE A 166 16.25 30.46 0.17
C PHE A 166 16.54 29.32 1.15
N HIS A 167 15.49 28.64 1.59
CA HIS A 167 15.58 27.44 2.42
C HIS A 167 14.41 26.51 2.13
N THR A 168 14.60 25.22 2.43
CA THR A 168 13.51 24.25 2.41
C THR A 168 12.45 24.66 3.44
N GLY A 169 11.18 24.56 3.06
CA GLY A 169 10.03 24.90 3.91
C GLY A 169 9.47 26.30 3.72
N ILE A 170 10.03 27.12 2.83
CA ILE A 170 9.43 28.41 2.44
C ILE A 170 7.98 28.21 2.02
N ARG A 171 7.10 29.04 2.58
CA ARG A 171 5.67 29.08 2.25
C ARG A 171 5.39 30.29 1.37
N ASN A 172 4.64 30.09 0.29
CA ASN A 172 4.22 31.16 -0.60
C ASN A 172 2.88 30.81 -1.25
N MET A 173 2.17 31.80 -1.79
CA MET A 173 0.91 31.57 -2.51
C MET A 173 1.16 30.71 -3.75
N TYR A 174 0.43 29.61 -3.88
CA TYR A 174 0.54 28.72 -5.03
C TYR A 174 0.10 29.40 -6.33
N GLY A 175 -0.93 30.25 -6.22
CA GLY A 175 -1.60 30.90 -7.35
C GLY A 175 -2.83 30.12 -7.80
N LYS A 176 -3.45 30.57 -8.90
CA LYS A 176 -4.76 30.07 -9.37
C LYS A 176 -4.71 28.82 -10.27
N LEU A 177 -3.52 28.35 -10.66
CA LEU A 177 -3.38 27.28 -11.65
C LEU A 177 -3.13 25.93 -10.96
N ARG A 178 -3.99 24.95 -11.21
CA ARG A 178 -3.74 23.55 -10.88
C ARG A 178 -2.61 23.04 -11.78
N ARG A 179 -1.47 22.71 -11.19
CA ARG A 179 -0.33 22.12 -11.91
C ARG A 179 -0.04 20.74 -11.39
N GLN A 180 0.12 19.81 -12.33
CA GLN A 180 0.59 18.47 -12.07
C GLN A 180 1.67 18.13 -13.11
N PRO A 181 2.89 17.76 -12.69
CA PRO A 181 4.01 17.61 -13.60
C PRO A 181 3.91 16.40 -14.54
N TRP A 182 2.97 15.50 -14.29
CA TRP A 182 2.72 14.33 -15.13
C TRP A 182 1.63 14.55 -16.19
N LEU A 183 1.00 15.73 -16.22
CA LEU A 183 0.18 16.18 -17.35
C LEU A 183 1.05 17.01 -18.29
N ALA A 184 1.03 16.68 -19.58
CA ALA A 184 1.76 17.44 -20.59
C ALA A 184 1.20 18.87 -20.76
N GLU A 185 -0.08 19.05 -20.44
CA GLU A 185 -0.80 20.32 -20.47
C GLU A 185 -1.11 20.79 -19.05
N SER A 186 -1.01 22.09 -18.78
CA SER A 186 -1.62 22.65 -17.57
C SER A 186 -3.12 22.41 -17.66
N VAL A 187 -3.75 21.91 -16.58
CA VAL A 187 -5.21 21.72 -16.50
C VAL A 187 -5.88 23.07 -16.75
N GLY A 188 -6.26 23.30 -18.00
CA GLY A 188 -6.96 24.48 -18.48
C GLY A 188 -8.45 24.21 -18.45
N GLU A 189 -9.18 25.06 -17.75
CA GLU A 189 -10.61 25.36 -17.95
C GLU A 189 -11.66 24.26 -17.64
N HIS A 190 -11.29 23.00 -17.41
CA HIS A 190 -12.28 21.92 -17.15
C HIS A 190 -12.49 21.54 -15.68
N CYS A 191 -11.77 22.14 -14.73
CA CYS A 191 -12.14 22.02 -13.31
C CYS A 191 -13.09 23.16 -12.96
N GLN A 192 -14.35 22.81 -12.71
CA GLN A 192 -15.33 23.71 -12.11
C GLN A 192 -14.70 24.47 -10.95
N GLU A 193 -14.96 25.78 -10.92
CA GLU A 193 -14.45 26.76 -9.96
C GLU A 193 -14.66 26.28 -8.52
N LEU A 194 -13.69 25.53 -7.98
CA LEU A 194 -13.63 25.24 -6.56
C LEU A 194 -13.04 26.47 -5.87
N GLU A 195 -13.77 26.90 -4.85
CA GLU A 195 -13.59 28.12 -4.09
C GLU A 195 -12.13 28.36 -3.67
N HIS A 196 -11.76 29.64 -3.66
CA HIS A 196 -10.48 30.21 -3.26
C HIS A 196 -9.79 29.50 -2.06
N HIS A 197 -8.97 28.49 -2.32
CA HIS A 197 -8.09 27.93 -1.31
C HIS A 197 -6.90 28.87 -1.10
N ASN A 198 -6.97 29.61 0.00
CA ASN A 198 -6.02 30.66 0.41
C ASN A 198 -4.75 30.09 1.08
N GLU A 199 -4.54 28.79 1.03
CA GLU A 199 -3.44 28.14 1.75
C GLU A 199 -2.11 28.28 0.98
N PRO A 200 -1.00 28.54 1.68
CA PRO A 200 0.29 28.65 1.05
C PRO A 200 0.83 27.26 0.70
N ALA A 201 1.36 27.12 -0.50
CA ALA A 201 2.20 25.98 -0.85
C ALA A 201 3.57 26.09 -0.20
N GLN A 202 4.24 24.94 -0.07
CA GLN A 202 5.52 24.79 0.60
C GLN A 202 6.59 24.29 -0.37
N VAL A 203 7.79 24.87 -0.27
CA VAL A 203 8.98 24.35 -0.96
C VAL A 203 9.53 23.16 -0.19
N LEU A 204 9.58 21.99 -0.83
CA LEU A 204 10.11 20.75 -0.26
C LEU A 204 11.14 20.13 -1.21
N THR A 205 11.95 19.22 -0.69
CA THR A 205 12.82 18.40 -1.54
C THR A 205 11.99 17.30 -2.21
N VAL A 206 12.36 16.89 -3.43
CA VAL A 206 11.62 15.86 -4.20
C VAL A 206 11.49 14.54 -3.43
N ASN A 207 12.50 14.20 -2.61
CA ASN A 207 12.56 12.96 -1.84
C ASN A 207 11.87 13.04 -0.46
N ASP A 208 11.27 14.17 -0.10
CA ASP A 208 10.54 14.29 1.16
C ASP A 208 9.26 13.43 1.12
N THR A 209 9.05 12.60 2.14
CA THR A 209 7.94 11.63 2.20
C THR A 209 6.56 12.29 2.11
N ARG A 210 6.46 13.56 2.49
CA ARG A 210 5.21 14.34 2.43
C ARG A 210 4.88 14.82 1.01
N VAL A 211 5.84 14.76 0.09
CA VAL A 211 5.63 15.17 -1.31
C VAL A 211 4.78 14.14 -2.03
N HIS A 212 5.00 12.85 -1.81
CA HIS A 212 4.25 11.80 -2.48
C HIS A 212 4.01 10.63 -1.53
N SER A 213 2.89 10.67 -0.81
CA SER A 213 2.45 9.58 0.06
C SER A 213 1.42 8.72 -0.69
N PRO A 214 1.78 7.50 -1.14
CA PRO A 214 0.85 6.64 -1.86
C PRO A 214 -0.30 6.21 -0.95
N GLN A 215 -1.50 6.14 -1.52
CA GLN A 215 -2.70 5.66 -0.86
C GLN A 215 -3.13 4.37 -1.55
N THR A 216 -2.86 3.26 -0.88
CA THR A 216 -3.10 1.91 -1.41
C THR A 216 -4.14 1.18 -0.60
N MET A 217 -4.76 0.19 -1.22
CA MET A 217 -5.62 -0.78 -0.54
C MET A 217 -5.21 -2.19 -0.91
N THR A 218 -5.39 -3.12 0.01
CA THR A 218 -5.11 -4.53 -0.24
C THR A 218 -6.28 -5.41 0.14
N ALA A 219 -6.44 -6.50 -0.61
CA ALA A 219 -7.40 -7.56 -0.30
C ALA A 219 -6.84 -8.90 -0.77
N LEU A 220 -7.16 -9.96 -0.02
CA LEU A 220 -6.81 -11.32 -0.40
C LEU A 220 -7.85 -11.86 -1.39
N ILE A 221 -7.37 -12.63 -2.37
CA ILE A 221 -8.23 -13.41 -3.25
C ILE A 221 -8.52 -14.73 -2.57
N ILE A 222 -9.79 -14.95 -2.23
CA ILE A 222 -10.28 -16.13 -1.51
C ILE A 222 -11.29 -16.91 -2.37
N PRO A 223 -11.65 -18.15 -1.98
CA PRO A 223 -12.68 -18.87 -2.69
C PRO A 223 -14.02 -18.11 -2.73
N PRO A 224 -14.77 -18.22 -3.84
CA PRO A 224 -14.50 -19.10 -4.99
C PRO A 224 -13.62 -18.48 -6.09
N GLU A 225 -13.28 -17.19 -6.04
CA GLU A 225 -12.44 -16.52 -7.06
C GLU A 225 -11.03 -17.14 -7.15
N SER A 226 -10.45 -17.49 -6.00
CA SER A 226 -9.12 -18.12 -5.94
C SER A 226 -9.04 -19.50 -6.60
N ARG A 227 -10.19 -20.16 -6.82
CA ARG A 227 -10.27 -21.51 -7.39
C ARG A 227 -10.26 -21.53 -8.92
N ILE A 228 -10.34 -20.35 -9.55
CA ILE A 228 -10.46 -20.26 -11.01
C ILE A 228 -9.08 -20.42 -11.62
N ARG A 229 -8.90 -21.54 -12.31
CA ARG A 229 -7.67 -21.81 -13.06
C ARG A 229 -7.59 -21.00 -14.34
N ARG A 230 -6.41 -20.44 -14.60
CA ARG A 230 -6.08 -19.79 -15.88
C ARG A 230 -6.26 -20.77 -17.03
N GLY A 231 -6.94 -20.35 -18.09
CA GLY A 231 -7.25 -21.16 -19.26
C GLY A 231 -8.43 -22.12 -19.11
N SER A 232 -9.07 -22.19 -17.93
CA SER A 232 -10.32 -22.95 -17.73
C SER A 232 -11.47 -22.40 -18.57
N LEU A 233 -12.53 -23.19 -18.76
CA LEU A 233 -13.73 -22.75 -19.50
C LEU A 233 -14.37 -21.51 -18.88
N VAL A 234 -14.48 -21.48 -17.56
CA VAL A 234 -14.97 -20.31 -16.81
C VAL A 234 -14.05 -19.12 -17.07
N ASP A 235 -12.73 -19.34 -17.06
CA ASP A 235 -11.75 -18.27 -17.27
C ASP A 235 -11.83 -17.62 -18.67
N ARG A 236 -11.96 -18.46 -19.70
CA ARG A 236 -12.10 -17.98 -21.09
C ARG A 236 -13.43 -17.26 -21.33
N LEU A 237 -14.51 -17.74 -20.71
CA LEU A 237 -15.81 -17.09 -20.76
C LEU A 237 -15.78 -15.72 -20.08
N TYR A 238 -15.02 -15.60 -18.98
CA TYR A 238 -14.97 -14.40 -18.15
C TYR A 238 -14.06 -13.31 -18.73
N THR A 239 -12.88 -13.68 -19.24
CA THR A 239 -11.91 -12.73 -19.79
C THR A 239 -12.42 -12.04 -21.06
N ASN A 240 -13.38 -12.66 -21.76
CA ASN A 240 -13.94 -12.12 -22.99
C ASN A 240 -15.25 -11.34 -22.75
N SER A 241 -15.12 -10.02 -22.58
CA SER A 241 -16.25 -9.10 -22.35
C SER A 241 -17.33 -9.15 -23.43
N ARG A 242 -17.00 -9.51 -24.68
CA ARG A 242 -17.96 -9.68 -25.76
C ARG A 242 -18.84 -10.90 -25.56
N ILE A 243 -18.22 -12.04 -25.20
CA ILE A 243 -18.95 -13.28 -24.92
C ILE A 243 -19.86 -13.10 -23.71
N ARG A 244 -19.42 -12.37 -22.68
CA ARG A 244 -20.25 -12.04 -21.52
C ARG A 244 -21.49 -11.21 -21.89
N LYS A 245 -21.32 -10.11 -22.63
CA LYS A 245 -22.46 -9.30 -23.11
C LYS A 245 -23.44 -10.12 -23.94
N GLU A 246 -22.95 -11.11 -24.68
CA GLU A 246 -23.78 -12.04 -25.45
C GLU A 246 -24.54 -13.02 -24.54
N ILE A 247 -23.91 -13.57 -23.50
CA ILE A 247 -24.56 -14.42 -22.48
C ILE A 247 -25.65 -13.66 -21.72
N ASP A 248 -25.38 -12.42 -21.34
CA ASP A 248 -26.30 -11.57 -20.57
C ASP A 248 -27.45 -11.01 -21.42
N SER A 249 -27.32 -11.08 -22.75
CA SER A 249 -28.37 -10.66 -23.66
C SER A 249 -29.56 -11.64 -23.63
N ARG A 250 -30.79 -11.11 -23.81
CA ARG A 250 -31.99 -11.95 -23.93
C ARG A 250 -31.96 -12.70 -25.27
N LEU A 251 -31.37 -13.89 -25.26
CA LEU A 251 -31.30 -14.78 -26.43
C LEU A 251 -32.51 -15.72 -26.49
N ASN A 252 -33.07 -15.91 -27.70
CA ASN A 252 -34.08 -16.94 -27.95
C ASN A 252 -33.47 -18.35 -27.86
N PRO A 253 -34.26 -19.42 -27.62
CA PRO A 253 -33.74 -20.78 -27.43
C PRO A 253 -32.83 -21.30 -28.56
N LEU A 254 -33.16 -20.95 -29.81
CA LEU A 254 -32.34 -21.30 -30.99
C LEU A 254 -31.01 -20.56 -31.02
N GLN A 255 -31.01 -19.27 -30.66
CA GLN A 255 -29.80 -18.45 -30.58
C GLN A 255 -28.89 -18.94 -29.44
N LYS A 256 -29.46 -19.30 -28.28
CA LYS A 256 -28.71 -19.88 -27.16
C LYS A 256 -28.05 -21.21 -27.57
N LYS A 257 -28.76 -22.07 -28.32
CA LYS A 257 -28.20 -23.33 -28.84
C LYS A 257 -27.06 -23.08 -29.84
N SER A 258 -27.23 -22.13 -30.77
CA SER A 258 -26.19 -21.75 -31.73
C SER A 258 -24.95 -21.17 -31.05
N MET A 259 -25.14 -20.29 -30.06
CA MET A 259 -24.06 -19.74 -29.24
C MET A 259 -23.28 -20.83 -28.51
N LEU A 260 -23.97 -21.76 -27.84
CA LEU A 260 -23.33 -22.88 -27.13
C LEU A 260 -22.48 -23.75 -28.06
N TRP A 261 -22.94 -24.02 -29.28
CA TRP A 261 -22.15 -24.75 -30.27
C TRP A 261 -20.92 -23.98 -30.73
N ARG A 262 -21.08 -22.68 -31.01
CA ARG A 262 -19.96 -21.81 -31.40
C ARG A 262 -18.89 -21.73 -30.31
N LEU A 263 -19.30 -21.51 -29.06
CA LEU A 263 -18.39 -21.44 -27.91
C LEU A 263 -17.73 -22.80 -27.64
N ALA A 264 -18.46 -23.91 -27.80
CA ALA A 264 -17.91 -25.25 -27.66
C ALA A 264 -16.82 -25.54 -28.70
N ASP A 265 -17.04 -25.12 -29.95
CA ASP A 265 -16.06 -25.23 -31.04
C ASP A 265 -14.84 -24.32 -30.80
N GLU A 266 -15.08 -23.05 -30.48
CA GLU A 266 -14.04 -22.04 -30.19
C GLU A 266 -13.13 -22.46 -29.03
N PHE A 267 -13.70 -22.98 -27.94
CA PHE A 267 -12.95 -23.43 -26.78
C PHE A 267 -12.51 -24.90 -26.83
N ARG A 268 -12.86 -25.64 -27.89
CA ARG A 268 -12.58 -27.07 -28.08
C ARG A 268 -13.06 -27.93 -26.91
N CYS A 269 -14.32 -27.79 -26.52
CA CYS A 269 -14.94 -28.49 -25.40
C CYS A 269 -16.34 -29.00 -25.74
N LYS A 270 -16.98 -29.76 -24.85
CA LYS A 270 -18.35 -30.23 -25.06
C LYS A 270 -19.35 -29.11 -24.78
N THR A 271 -20.45 -29.09 -25.52
CA THR A 271 -21.56 -28.16 -25.30
C THR A 271 -22.18 -28.29 -23.89
N SER A 272 -22.09 -29.47 -23.27
CA SER A 272 -22.48 -29.71 -21.87
C SER A 272 -21.65 -28.89 -20.88
N ASP A 273 -20.35 -28.75 -21.15
CA ASP A 273 -19.39 -28.14 -20.23
C ASP A 273 -19.51 -26.62 -20.29
N VAL A 274 -19.71 -26.06 -21.49
CA VAL A 274 -20.07 -24.64 -21.68
C VAL A 274 -21.39 -24.32 -20.99
N LYS A 275 -22.39 -25.19 -21.15
CA LYS A 275 -23.70 -24.99 -20.52
C LYS A 275 -23.59 -24.98 -18.99
N ARG A 276 -22.83 -25.93 -18.42
CA ARG A 276 -22.57 -25.98 -16.97
C ARG A 276 -21.85 -24.72 -16.49
N ALA A 277 -20.81 -24.27 -17.20
CA ALA A 277 -20.08 -23.05 -16.84
C ALA A 277 -21.00 -21.82 -16.86
N ILE A 278 -21.90 -21.70 -17.85
CA ILE A 278 -22.91 -20.63 -17.89
C ILE A 278 -23.90 -20.75 -16.75
N GLU A 279 -24.40 -21.97 -16.45
CA GLU A 279 -25.29 -22.20 -15.31
C GLU A 279 -24.63 -21.85 -13.97
N ASP A 280 -23.34 -22.15 -13.81
CA ASP A 280 -22.56 -21.77 -12.62
C ASP A 280 -22.45 -20.23 -12.51
N ILE A 281 -22.17 -19.55 -13.63
CA ILE A 281 -22.15 -18.07 -13.71
C ILE A 281 -23.53 -17.46 -13.39
N ASP A 282 -24.61 -18.03 -13.93
CA ASP A 282 -25.99 -17.58 -13.69
C ASP A 282 -26.40 -17.75 -12.22
N ARG A 283 -25.85 -18.76 -11.52
CA ARG A 283 -26.00 -18.94 -10.06
C ARG A 283 -25.13 -17.99 -9.23
N GLY A 284 -24.37 -17.12 -9.89
CA GLY A 284 -23.51 -16.14 -9.25
C GLY A 284 -22.14 -16.69 -8.86
N TYR A 285 -21.64 -17.78 -9.45
CA TYR A 285 -20.23 -18.17 -9.34
C TYR A 285 -19.37 -17.28 -10.26
N PRO A 286 -18.23 -16.72 -9.80
CA PRO A 286 -17.55 -16.90 -8.52
C PRO A 286 -17.82 -15.76 -7.49
N SER A 287 -19.04 -15.27 -7.38
CA SER A 287 -19.54 -14.11 -6.60
C SER A 287 -19.89 -12.88 -7.45
N TYR A 288 -20.25 -13.10 -8.71
CA TYR A 288 -20.66 -12.02 -9.62
C TYR A 288 -21.91 -11.29 -9.09
N GLY A 289 -21.86 -9.95 -9.03
CA GLY A 289 -22.97 -9.10 -8.59
C GLY A 289 -23.24 -9.08 -7.07
N GLN A 290 -22.36 -9.67 -6.25
CA GLN A 290 -22.47 -9.56 -4.80
C GLN A 290 -21.86 -8.25 -4.31
N HIS A 291 -22.65 -7.46 -3.57
CA HIS A 291 -22.14 -6.29 -2.86
C HIS A 291 -21.57 -6.71 -1.50
N LEU A 292 -20.26 -6.98 -1.49
CA LEU A 292 -19.48 -7.23 -0.29
C LEU A 292 -19.02 -5.92 0.34
N THR A 293 -19.15 -5.79 1.66
CA THR A 293 -18.52 -4.73 2.45
C THR A 293 -17.12 -5.17 2.90
N PRO A 294 -16.20 -4.24 3.24
CA PRO A 294 -14.88 -4.59 3.75
C PRO A 294 -14.93 -5.56 4.96
N GLY A 295 -15.85 -5.31 5.90
CA GLY A 295 -16.03 -6.17 7.07
C GLY A 295 -16.50 -7.58 6.73
N LEU A 296 -17.40 -7.73 5.76
CA LEU A 296 -17.86 -9.04 5.31
C LEU A 296 -16.78 -9.80 4.54
N LEU A 297 -15.94 -9.10 3.77
CA LEU A 297 -14.77 -9.71 3.14
C LEU A 297 -13.81 -10.25 4.22
N LEU A 298 -13.52 -9.46 5.25
CA LEU A 298 -12.65 -9.89 6.37
C LEU A 298 -13.22 -11.14 7.07
N GLU A 299 -14.53 -11.23 7.25
CA GLU A 299 -15.20 -12.42 7.80
C GLU A 299 -15.06 -13.64 6.88
N LYS A 300 -15.24 -13.46 5.56
CA LYS A 300 -15.04 -14.54 4.58
C LYS A 300 -13.58 -15.00 4.50
N GLU A 301 -12.63 -14.08 4.57
CA GLU A 301 -11.18 -14.39 4.65
C GLU A 301 -10.89 -15.26 5.87
N TYR A 302 -11.42 -14.87 7.04
CA TYR A 302 -11.29 -15.63 8.27
C TYR A 302 -11.89 -17.04 8.15
N GLN A 303 -13.08 -17.16 7.58
CA GLN A 303 -13.73 -18.46 7.33
C GLN A 303 -12.89 -19.34 6.40
N ALA A 304 -12.37 -18.79 5.29
CA ALA A 304 -11.53 -19.52 4.35
C ALA A 304 -10.21 -20.04 4.96
N LEU A 305 -9.70 -19.39 6.01
CA LEU A 305 -8.51 -19.82 6.74
C LEU A 305 -8.81 -20.90 7.80
N ILE A 306 -10.05 -20.95 8.29
CA ILE A 306 -10.52 -21.90 9.29
C ILE A 306 -10.98 -23.19 8.64
N ASP A 307 -11.82 -23.08 7.62
CA ASP A 307 -12.49 -24.21 6.99
C ASP A 307 -11.55 -24.96 6.06
N THR A 308 -11.55 -26.29 6.16
CA THR A 308 -10.81 -27.13 5.22
C THR A 308 -11.49 -27.10 3.85
N ILE A 309 -10.82 -26.51 2.86
CA ILE A 309 -11.34 -26.42 1.50
C ILE A 309 -11.13 -27.79 0.80
N PRO A 310 -12.19 -28.47 0.33
CA PRO A 310 -12.06 -29.75 -0.34
C PRO A 310 -11.53 -29.60 -1.78
N ASP A 311 -10.80 -30.62 -2.23
CA ASP A 311 -10.29 -30.75 -3.59
C ASP A 311 -9.40 -29.57 -4.05
N LEU A 312 -8.56 -29.05 -3.15
CA LEU A 312 -7.57 -28.02 -3.47
C LEU A 312 -6.49 -28.57 -4.39
N PHE A 313 -6.14 -27.80 -5.42
CA PHE A 313 -4.96 -28.04 -6.21
C PHE A 313 -3.82 -27.06 -5.86
N ASP A 314 -2.58 -27.52 -6.01
CA ASP A 314 -1.39 -26.73 -5.64
C ASP A 314 -1.18 -25.46 -6.51
N ASP A 315 -1.85 -25.38 -7.67
CA ASP A 315 -1.78 -24.26 -8.60
C ASP A 315 -2.87 -23.19 -8.38
N GLU A 316 -3.77 -23.37 -7.41
CA GLU A 316 -4.80 -22.39 -7.06
C GLU A 316 -4.19 -21.13 -6.40
N ASP A 317 -4.90 -20.00 -6.49
CA ASP A 317 -4.41 -18.70 -5.97
C ASP A 317 -4.50 -18.60 -4.43
N PHE A 318 -5.13 -19.57 -3.77
CA PHE A 318 -5.24 -19.66 -2.31
C PHE A 318 -5.24 -21.11 -1.85
N VAL A 319 -4.16 -21.55 -1.20
CA VAL A 319 -3.96 -22.94 -0.78
C VAL A 319 -3.59 -22.98 0.71
N THR A 320 -4.36 -23.76 1.47
CA THR A 320 -4.21 -23.91 2.92
C THR A 320 -3.93 -25.36 3.32
N ARG A 321 -3.14 -25.54 4.37
CA ARG A 321 -2.89 -26.83 5.04
C ARG A 321 -3.14 -26.68 6.53
N HIS A 322 -4.08 -27.46 7.05
CA HIS A 322 -4.52 -27.35 8.45
C HIS A 322 -3.73 -28.33 9.31
N TYR A 323 -3.16 -27.85 10.41
CA TYR A 323 -2.35 -28.66 11.33
C TYR A 323 -3.03 -28.90 12.68
N THR A 324 -4.32 -28.61 12.82
CA THR A 324 -5.09 -28.77 14.06
C THR A 324 -4.94 -30.19 14.64
N ASP A 325 -5.27 -31.22 13.86
CA ASP A 325 -5.18 -32.61 14.34
C ASP A 325 -3.77 -33.04 14.77
N SER A 326 -2.75 -32.56 14.05
CA SER A 326 -1.35 -32.84 14.38
C SER A 326 -0.92 -32.12 15.66
N LEU A 327 -1.46 -30.93 15.92
CA LEU A 327 -1.26 -30.18 17.14
C LEU A 327 -1.91 -30.85 18.35
N GLU A 328 -3.10 -31.44 18.19
CA GLU A 328 -3.81 -32.15 19.26
C GLU A 328 -3.13 -33.47 19.66
N LYS A 329 -2.54 -34.17 18.70
CA LYS A 329 -1.89 -35.47 18.90
C LYS A 329 -0.46 -35.37 19.46
N MET A 330 0.08 -34.17 19.66
CA MET A 330 1.43 -34.02 20.19
C MET A 330 1.49 -34.34 21.68
N ASP A 331 2.44 -35.20 22.04
CA ASP A 331 2.80 -35.48 23.42
C ASP A 331 3.66 -34.33 23.96
N LEU A 332 3.05 -33.50 24.82
CA LEU A 332 3.70 -32.35 25.45
C LEU A 332 3.74 -32.58 26.96
N GLU A 333 4.89 -32.31 27.57
CA GLU A 333 5.05 -32.39 29.02
C GLU A 333 4.04 -31.44 29.69
N LYS A 334 3.26 -31.98 30.64
CA LYS A 334 2.21 -31.24 31.33
C LYS A 334 2.78 -30.01 32.05
N ASP A 335 2.07 -28.89 31.97
CA ASP A 335 2.44 -27.60 32.55
C ASP A 335 3.73 -26.95 32.01
N SER A 336 4.40 -27.56 31.01
CA SER A 336 5.48 -26.93 30.26
C SER A 336 4.97 -25.71 29.47
N GLN A 337 5.87 -24.78 29.12
CA GLN A 337 5.49 -23.61 28.32
C GLN A 337 4.82 -23.98 26.98
N PRO A 338 5.33 -24.94 26.17
CA PRO A 338 4.63 -25.40 24.97
C PRO A 338 3.22 -25.94 25.23
N TRP A 339 3.02 -26.65 26.36
CA TRP A 339 1.70 -27.16 26.74
C TRP A 339 0.70 -26.03 27.01
N ARG A 340 1.13 -24.99 27.74
CA ARG A 340 0.28 -23.81 28.00
C ARG A 340 -0.03 -23.05 26.71
N ILE A 341 0.96 -22.87 25.83
CA ILE A 341 0.76 -22.23 24.52
C ILE A 341 -0.25 -23.02 23.69
N ARG A 342 -0.12 -24.35 23.63
CA ARG A 342 -1.14 -25.21 22.99
C ARG A 342 -2.51 -24.90 23.60
N ALA A 343 -2.66 -24.88 24.93
CA ALA A 343 -3.97 -24.70 25.55
C ALA A 343 -4.68 -23.39 25.12
N VAL A 344 -3.91 -22.36 24.75
CA VAL A 344 -4.42 -21.08 24.25
C VAL A 344 -4.59 -21.05 22.73
N LEU A 345 -3.94 -21.94 21.99
CA LEU A 345 -4.11 -22.12 20.55
C LEU A 345 -5.26 -23.07 20.24
N ASP A 346 -6.09 -22.66 19.31
CA ASP A 346 -7.22 -23.46 18.83
C ASP A 346 -6.89 -24.14 17.49
N GLN A 347 -6.25 -23.40 16.59
CA GLN A 347 -5.94 -23.87 15.25
C GLN A 347 -4.67 -23.20 14.71
N VAL A 348 -3.91 -23.94 13.91
CA VAL A 348 -2.79 -23.44 13.11
C VAL A 348 -2.99 -23.90 11.67
N THR A 349 -3.00 -22.96 10.72
CA THR A 349 -3.12 -23.21 9.28
C THR A 349 -1.89 -22.63 8.58
N ALA A 350 -1.19 -23.47 7.82
CA ALA A 350 -0.18 -23.00 6.88
C ALA A 350 -0.86 -22.52 5.61
N VAL A 351 -0.55 -21.31 5.16
CA VAL A 351 -1.00 -20.79 3.88
C VAL A 351 0.17 -20.95 2.92
N THR A 352 0.15 -22.01 2.11
CA THR A 352 1.27 -22.34 1.22
C THR A 352 1.29 -21.44 -0.02
N ARG A 353 0.13 -20.92 -0.40
CA ARG A 353 -0.02 -19.96 -1.49
C ARG A 353 -1.17 -19.03 -1.18
N LEU A 354 -0.95 -17.74 -1.32
CA LEU A 354 -1.98 -16.71 -1.29
C LEU A 354 -1.73 -15.71 -2.42
N LYS A 355 -2.81 -15.11 -2.89
CA LYS A 355 -2.79 -13.99 -3.82
C LYS A 355 -3.41 -12.78 -3.15
N GLU A 356 -2.69 -11.67 -3.19
CA GLU A 356 -3.13 -10.37 -2.71
C GLU A 356 -3.22 -9.41 -3.90
N ILE A 357 -4.29 -8.64 -3.98
CA ILE A 357 -4.40 -7.53 -4.94
C ILE A 357 -4.06 -6.23 -4.21
N LEU A 358 -3.03 -5.54 -4.68
CA LEU A 358 -2.65 -4.21 -4.21
C LEU A 358 -3.14 -3.16 -5.20
N VAL A 359 -4.12 -2.35 -4.79
CA VAL A 359 -4.69 -1.29 -5.64
C VAL A 359 -4.14 0.07 -5.24
N LEU A 360 -3.72 0.86 -6.22
CA LEU A 360 -3.35 2.26 -6.02
C LEU A 360 -4.58 3.15 -6.17
N LYS A 361 -5.16 3.62 -5.06
CA LYS A 361 -6.26 4.60 -5.08
C LYS A 361 -5.81 6.01 -5.46
N GLY A 362 -4.53 6.31 -5.24
CA GLY A 362 -3.95 7.61 -5.52
C GLY A 362 -2.77 7.91 -4.61
N PHE A 363 -2.51 9.19 -4.39
CA PHE A 363 -1.52 9.64 -3.44
C PHE A 363 -1.96 10.97 -2.81
N GLN A 364 -1.39 11.29 -1.65
CA GLN A 364 -1.60 12.56 -0.95
C GLN A 364 -0.30 13.35 -0.89
N ARG A 365 -0.47 14.67 -0.76
CA ARG A 365 0.63 15.61 -0.50
C ARG A 365 0.34 16.38 0.76
N LEU A 366 1.32 16.51 1.64
CA LEU A 366 1.17 17.21 2.93
C LEU A 366 0.00 16.68 3.81
N GLY A 367 -0.46 15.45 3.57
CA GLY A 367 -1.64 14.89 4.24
C GLY A 367 -2.97 15.56 3.87
N GLY A 368 -3.02 16.29 2.75
CA GLY A 368 -4.23 16.94 2.25
C GLY A 368 -5.06 16.04 1.34
N THR A 369 -5.55 16.60 0.23
CA THR A 369 -6.51 15.95 -0.65
C THR A 369 -5.91 14.76 -1.39
N LEU A 370 -6.70 13.67 -1.49
CA LEU A 370 -6.34 12.49 -2.29
C LEU A 370 -6.35 12.85 -3.78
N VAL A 371 -5.23 12.64 -4.46
CA VAL A 371 -5.11 12.79 -5.91
C VAL A 371 -5.22 11.42 -6.57
N PRO A 372 -6.23 11.17 -7.40
CA PRO A 372 -6.37 9.92 -8.12
C PRO A 372 -5.25 9.73 -9.18
N PRO A 373 -4.92 8.47 -9.56
CA PRO A 373 -3.92 8.18 -10.60
C PRO A 373 -4.31 8.73 -11.97
N ASP A 374 -5.62 8.79 -12.24
CA ASP A 374 -6.20 9.59 -13.32
C ASP A 374 -6.68 10.92 -12.74
N ILE A 375 -6.00 12.01 -13.07
CA ILE A 375 -6.34 13.33 -12.54
C ILE A 375 -7.65 13.86 -13.13
N ILE A 376 -7.97 13.52 -14.38
CA ILE A 376 -9.12 14.11 -15.09
C ILE A 376 -10.41 13.33 -14.77
N GLY A 377 -10.30 12.04 -14.46
CA GLY A 377 -11.43 11.20 -14.03
C GLY A 377 -12.22 10.60 -15.19
N GLU A 378 -11.58 10.41 -16.34
CA GLU A 378 -12.15 9.80 -17.55
C GLU A 378 -11.87 8.29 -17.64
N ALA A 379 -10.86 7.80 -16.93
CA ALA A 379 -10.47 6.40 -16.93
C ALA A 379 -11.48 5.55 -16.15
N ASP A 380 -11.85 4.43 -16.75
CA ASP A 380 -12.73 3.41 -16.18
C ASP A 380 -11.95 2.31 -15.42
N TRP A 381 -10.66 2.52 -15.17
CA TRP A 381 -9.77 1.54 -14.54
C TRP A 381 -8.79 2.17 -13.52
N LEU A 382 -8.32 1.36 -12.57
CA LEU A 382 -7.29 1.72 -11.60
C LEU A 382 -6.06 0.80 -11.70
N PRO A 383 -4.84 1.33 -11.49
CA PRO A 383 -3.64 0.51 -11.40
C PRO A 383 -3.68 -0.40 -10.17
N ALA A 384 -3.41 -1.67 -10.39
CA ALA A 384 -3.30 -2.67 -9.34
C ALA A 384 -2.19 -3.67 -9.66
N LEU A 385 -1.70 -4.39 -8.65
CA LEU A 385 -0.70 -5.44 -8.79
C LEU A 385 -1.25 -6.76 -8.23
N GLU A 386 -1.00 -7.86 -8.95
CA GLU A 386 -1.13 -9.21 -8.40
C GLU A 386 0.14 -9.53 -7.60
N LEU A 387 0.00 -9.75 -6.29
CA LEU A 387 1.08 -10.19 -5.42
C LEU A 387 0.81 -11.61 -4.96
N TYR A 388 1.87 -12.40 -4.84
CA TYR A 388 1.83 -13.80 -4.44
C TYR A 388 2.75 -14.05 -3.25
N GLY A 389 2.39 -14.99 -2.40
CA GLY A 389 3.27 -15.42 -1.32
C GLY A 389 2.70 -16.53 -0.46
N ASP A 390 3.28 -16.66 0.73
CA ASP A 390 2.94 -17.66 1.74
C ASP A 390 2.80 -17.03 3.13
N GLY A 391 2.21 -17.78 4.07
CA GLY A 391 1.85 -17.25 5.38
C GLY A 391 1.59 -18.31 6.44
N ILE A 392 1.51 -17.84 7.69
CA ILE A 392 1.10 -18.63 8.85
C ILE A 392 -0.12 -17.96 9.44
N PHE A 393 -1.21 -18.71 9.52
CA PHE A 393 -2.40 -18.32 10.25
C PHE A 393 -2.54 -19.15 11.52
N PHE A 394 -2.97 -18.51 12.60
CA PHE A 394 -3.38 -19.23 13.80
C PHE A 394 -4.54 -18.51 14.50
N ARG A 395 -5.37 -19.31 15.16
CA ARG A 395 -6.53 -18.88 15.94
C ARG A 395 -6.31 -19.16 17.42
N LEU A 396 -6.64 -18.20 18.26
CA LEU A 396 -6.67 -18.37 19.71
C LEU A 396 -7.99 -19.00 20.16
N ASN A 397 -7.95 -19.74 21.27
CA ASN A 397 -9.13 -20.39 21.82
C ASN A 397 -10.15 -19.36 22.34
N GLU A 398 -11.31 -19.34 21.71
CA GLU A 398 -12.37 -18.34 21.98
C GLU A 398 -12.91 -18.45 23.41
N ALA A 399 -13.07 -19.66 23.94
CA ALA A 399 -13.55 -19.87 25.31
C ALA A 399 -12.53 -19.42 26.37
N PHE A 400 -11.23 -19.54 26.08
CA PHE A 400 -10.17 -18.98 26.91
C PHE A 400 -10.17 -17.44 26.83
N LEU A 401 -10.20 -16.88 25.62
CA LEU A 401 -10.19 -15.43 25.41
C LEU A 401 -11.37 -14.72 26.06
N ASN A 402 -12.59 -15.26 25.92
CA ASN A 402 -13.79 -14.70 26.54
C ASN A 402 -13.69 -14.63 28.07
N ARG A 403 -13.03 -15.61 28.71
CA ARG A 403 -12.78 -15.57 30.16
C ARG A 403 -11.69 -14.57 30.53
N TRP A 404 -10.63 -14.49 29.72
CA TRP A 404 -9.50 -13.59 29.96
C TRP A 404 -9.90 -12.11 29.80
N GLU A 405 -10.67 -11.76 28.78
CA GLU A 405 -11.06 -10.38 28.49
C GLU A 405 -12.02 -9.78 29.55
N GLN A 406 -12.72 -10.65 30.31
CA GLN A 406 -13.61 -10.26 31.40
C GLN A 406 -12.87 -10.01 32.73
N LEU A 407 -11.57 -10.34 32.82
CA LEU A 407 -10.81 -10.12 34.05
C LEU A 407 -10.76 -8.62 34.38
N PRO A 408 -11.10 -8.19 35.61
CA PRO A 408 -11.14 -6.77 35.99
C PRO A 408 -9.84 -6.02 35.68
N ARG A 409 -8.68 -6.69 35.88
CA ARG A 409 -7.35 -6.13 35.58
C ARG A 409 -7.16 -5.80 34.09
N VAL A 410 -7.66 -6.67 33.20
CA VAL A 410 -7.52 -6.52 31.75
C VAL A 410 -8.41 -5.37 31.27
N VAL A 411 -9.67 -5.36 31.72
CA VAL A 411 -10.61 -4.27 31.42
C VAL A 411 -10.06 -2.93 31.92
N ALA A 412 -9.63 -2.86 33.19
CA ALA A 412 -9.08 -1.63 33.76
C ALA A 412 -7.84 -1.12 33.02
N ARG A 413 -7.00 -2.02 32.51
CA ARG A 413 -5.78 -1.67 31.75
C ARG A 413 -6.09 -1.04 30.39
N ILE A 414 -7.16 -1.49 29.72
CA ILE A 414 -7.52 -1.06 28.35
C ILE A 414 -8.45 0.15 28.33
N GLN A 415 -9.25 0.36 29.38
CA GLN A 415 -10.20 1.48 29.48
C GLN A 415 -9.58 2.87 29.18
N PRO A 416 -8.38 3.24 29.70
CA PRO A 416 -7.74 4.49 29.36
C PRO A 416 -7.39 4.61 27.87
N LEU A 417 -6.93 3.53 27.23
CA LEU A 417 -6.59 3.50 25.80
C LEU A 417 -7.83 3.69 24.94
N LYS A 418 -8.92 3.00 25.28
CA LYS A 418 -10.20 3.15 24.58
C LYS A 418 -10.68 4.60 24.59
N LYS A 419 -10.65 5.27 25.75
CA LYS A 419 -11.02 6.69 25.86
C LYS A 419 -10.11 7.62 25.06
N ARG A 420 -8.80 7.33 24.98
CA ARG A 420 -7.87 8.11 24.15
C ARG A 420 -8.10 7.90 22.67
N PHE A 421 -8.42 6.68 22.25
CA PHE A 421 -8.76 6.36 20.87
C PHE A 421 -10.03 7.08 20.41
N GLU A 422 -11.09 7.06 21.22
CA GLU A 422 -12.33 7.80 20.95
C GLU A 422 -12.08 9.31 20.80
N ARG A 423 -11.12 9.87 21.55
CA ARG A 423 -10.74 11.29 21.48
C ARG A 423 -9.80 11.65 20.34
N SER A 424 -9.01 10.69 19.84
CA SER A 424 -8.00 10.98 18.80
C SER A 424 -8.65 11.24 17.44
N GLY A 425 -9.87 10.73 17.21
CA GLY A 425 -10.56 10.83 15.94
C GLY A 425 -9.91 9.99 14.81
N ILE A 426 -8.94 9.12 15.16
CA ILE A 426 -8.34 8.19 14.20
C ILE A 426 -9.41 7.22 13.73
N LYS A 427 -9.50 7.05 12.42
CA LYS A 427 -10.35 6.04 11.77
C LYS A 427 -9.47 5.07 11.01
N PHE A 428 -9.77 3.79 11.14
CA PHE A 428 -9.15 2.73 10.36
C PHE A 428 -10.13 2.26 9.29
N ASP A 429 -9.62 1.73 8.20
CA ASP A 429 -10.43 1.10 7.16
C ASP A 429 -9.93 -0.35 6.97
N PRO A 430 -10.67 -1.38 7.43
CA PRO A 430 -11.99 -1.31 8.08
C PRO A 430 -11.95 -0.75 9.51
N ASP A 431 -13.11 -0.29 10.00
CA ASP A 431 -13.25 0.23 11.36
C ASP A 431 -12.86 -0.82 12.42
N VAL A 432 -12.02 -0.43 13.36
CA VAL A 432 -11.52 -1.29 14.44
C VAL A 432 -12.26 -1.04 15.74
N ILE A 433 -12.77 -2.11 16.35
CA ILE A 433 -13.30 -2.06 17.71
C ILE A 433 -12.15 -2.27 18.71
N VAL A 434 -11.75 -1.19 19.39
CA VAL A 434 -10.73 -1.26 20.44
C VAL A 434 -11.22 -2.12 21.60
N SER A 435 -10.60 -3.29 21.71
CA SER A 435 -10.91 -4.33 22.70
C SER A 435 -9.62 -4.94 23.26
N PRO A 436 -9.65 -5.57 24.45
CA PRO A 436 -8.50 -6.30 24.96
C PRO A 436 -7.99 -7.35 23.99
N ARG A 437 -8.93 -8.03 23.31
CA ARG A 437 -8.66 -9.00 22.25
C ARG A 437 -7.85 -8.40 21.11
N PHE A 438 -8.31 -7.29 20.54
CA PHE A 438 -7.61 -6.63 19.43
C PHE A 438 -6.17 -6.25 19.81
N ILE A 439 -5.99 -5.58 20.96
CA ILE A 439 -4.66 -5.10 21.41
C ILE A 439 -3.73 -6.29 21.68
N LEU A 440 -4.25 -7.37 22.25
CA LEU A 440 -3.49 -8.60 22.47
C LEU A 440 -3.04 -9.22 21.15
N LEU A 441 -3.96 -9.42 20.19
CA LEU A 441 -3.65 -10.02 18.90
C LEU A 441 -2.63 -9.17 18.12
N HIS A 442 -2.81 -7.86 18.13
CA HIS A 442 -1.90 -6.90 17.50
C HIS A 442 -0.50 -6.94 18.12
N THR A 443 -0.44 -6.97 19.45
CA THR A 443 0.84 -7.06 20.17
C THR A 443 1.54 -8.39 19.90
N ILE A 444 0.82 -9.51 19.88
CA ILE A 444 1.38 -10.84 19.55
C ILE A 444 1.89 -10.86 18.11
N SER A 445 1.14 -10.28 17.16
CA SER A 445 1.53 -10.15 15.75
C SER A 445 2.88 -9.44 15.61
N HIS A 446 3.04 -8.30 16.29
CA HIS A 446 4.30 -7.56 16.31
C HIS A 446 5.47 -8.35 16.90
N LEU A 447 5.26 -9.00 18.05
CA LEU A 447 6.29 -9.82 18.67
C LEU A 447 6.67 -11.01 17.77
N LEU A 448 5.70 -11.60 17.07
CA LEU A 448 5.93 -12.67 16.11
C LEU A 448 6.73 -12.18 14.89
N ILE A 449 6.39 -11.03 14.30
CA ILE A 449 7.15 -10.44 13.18
C ILE A 449 8.61 -10.19 13.59
N ARG A 450 8.85 -9.61 14.76
CA ARG A 450 10.23 -9.43 15.28
C ARG A 450 10.94 -10.75 15.50
N GLN A 451 10.21 -11.77 15.95
CA GLN A 451 10.79 -13.09 16.17
C GLN A 451 11.13 -13.80 14.86
N LEU A 452 10.32 -13.62 13.83
CA LEU A 452 10.57 -14.10 12.46
C LEU A 452 11.78 -13.40 11.84
N GLU A 453 11.92 -12.09 12.02
CA GLU A 453 13.11 -11.35 11.57
C GLU A 453 14.39 -11.89 12.21
N ALA A 454 14.35 -12.14 13.52
CA ALA A 454 15.52 -12.65 14.25
C ALA A 454 15.91 -14.10 13.94
N GLN A 455 14.96 -14.97 13.51
CA GLN A 455 15.22 -16.42 13.37
C GLN A 455 15.14 -16.94 11.95
N ALA A 456 14.18 -16.44 11.19
CA ALA A 456 13.96 -16.88 9.82
C ALA A 456 14.61 -15.93 8.82
N GLY A 457 15.15 -14.79 9.27
CA GLY A 457 15.89 -13.84 8.42
C GLY A 457 15.00 -13.05 7.45
N TYR A 458 13.67 -13.14 7.60
CA TYR A 458 12.75 -12.32 6.85
C TYR A 458 12.88 -10.87 7.30
N PRO A 459 13.17 -9.91 6.40
CA PRO A 459 13.12 -8.50 6.76
C PRO A 459 11.76 -8.16 7.35
N ALA A 460 11.69 -7.52 8.53
CA ALA A 460 10.40 -7.22 9.13
C ALA A 460 9.50 -6.40 8.18
N ALA A 461 10.10 -5.51 7.38
CA ALA A 461 9.42 -4.68 6.39
C ALA A 461 8.81 -5.46 5.19
N SER A 462 9.16 -6.73 4.98
CA SER A 462 8.52 -7.58 3.94
C SER A 462 7.38 -8.44 4.48
N LEU A 463 7.26 -8.56 5.80
CA LEU A 463 6.16 -9.27 6.45
C LEU A 463 4.97 -8.33 6.58
N LYS A 464 3.77 -8.86 6.40
CA LYS A 464 2.51 -8.15 6.61
C LYS A 464 1.68 -8.86 7.66
N GLU A 465 1.03 -8.09 8.51
CA GLU A 465 0.04 -8.62 9.44
C GLU A 465 -1.38 -8.43 8.93
N ARG A 466 -2.24 -9.40 9.23
CA ARG A 466 -3.69 -9.30 9.09
C ARG A 466 -4.34 -9.84 10.36
N ILE A 467 -5.13 -9.00 11.01
CA ILE A 467 -5.73 -9.28 12.33
C ILE A 467 -7.23 -9.47 12.16
N TYR A 468 -7.73 -10.62 12.62
CA TYR A 468 -9.15 -10.95 12.63
C TYR A 468 -9.65 -10.86 14.07
N SER A 469 -10.30 -9.75 14.42
CA SER A 469 -10.78 -9.48 15.78
C SER A 469 -12.20 -8.96 15.77
N LYS A 470 -13.13 -9.76 16.30
CA LYS A 470 -14.54 -9.38 16.47
C LYS A 470 -15.11 -10.12 17.69
N PRO A 471 -15.76 -9.43 18.65
CA PRO A 471 -16.50 -10.10 19.71
C PRO A 471 -17.93 -10.46 19.26
N GLY A 472 -18.58 -11.41 19.95
CA GLY A 472 -20.01 -11.74 19.76
C GLY A 472 -20.26 -13.10 19.10
N GLU A 473 -21.40 -13.25 18.42
CA GLU A 473 -21.83 -14.54 17.84
C GLU A 473 -20.91 -15.03 16.71
N ASN A 474 -20.42 -14.12 15.86
CA ASN A 474 -19.41 -14.40 14.84
C ASN A 474 -18.03 -13.94 15.35
N ALA A 475 -17.59 -14.53 16.46
CA ALA A 475 -16.34 -14.14 17.08
C ALA A 475 -15.14 -14.45 16.19
N MET A 476 -14.20 -13.51 16.10
CA MET A 476 -12.93 -13.69 15.41
C MET A 476 -11.78 -13.41 16.37
N ALA A 477 -10.79 -14.29 16.37
CA ALA A 477 -9.58 -14.17 17.17
C ALA A 477 -8.37 -14.85 16.48
N GLY A 478 -8.04 -14.37 15.28
CA GLY A 478 -6.96 -14.92 14.46
C GLY A 478 -5.92 -13.90 14.03
N ILE A 479 -4.72 -14.39 13.75
CA ILE A 479 -3.62 -13.61 13.19
C ILE A 479 -3.12 -14.36 11.96
N LEU A 480 -2.99 -13.65 10.84
CA LEU A 480 -2.26 -14.09 9.65
C LEU A 480 -1.01 -13.22 9.51
N ILE A 481 0.17 -13.85 9.54
CA ILE A 481 1.41 -13.21 9.11
C ILE A 481 1.78 -13.78 7.75
N TYR A 482 2.03 -12.93 6.78
CA TYR A 482 2.32 -13.36 5.42
C TYR A 482 3.33 -12.48 4.72
N VAL A 483 3.90 -13.00 3.64
CA VAL A 483 4.66 -12.23 2.65
C VAL A 483 3.85 -12.15 1.36
N ALA A 484 4.00 -11.06 0.62
CA ALA A 484 3.37 -10.89 -0.68
C ALA A 484 4.31 -10.10 -1.60
N VAL A 485 4.76 -10.74 -2.68
CA VAL A 485 5.71 -10.20 -3.65
C VAL A 485 5.15 -10.29 -5.08
N PRO A 486 5.58 -9.43 -6.01
CA PRO A 486 5.05 -9.45 -7.38
C PRO A 486 5.41 -10.70 -8.20
N ASP A 487 6.35 -11.53 -7.72
CA ASP A 487 6.88 -12.67 -8.48
C ASP A 487 6.46 -14.01 -7.86
N VAL A 488 5.88 -14.87 -8.70
CA VAL A 488 5.37 -16.20 -8.32
C VAL A 488 6.51 -17.16 -8.01
N GLU A 489 7.71 -16.96 -8.57
CA GLU A 489 8.87 -17.84 -8.34
C GLU A 489 9.61 -17.53 -7.02
N GLY A 490 9.28 -16.42 -6.34
CA GLY A 490 10.05 -15.89 -5.21
C GLY A 490 9.59 -16.30 -3.80
N SER A 491 8.43 -16.92 -3.62
CA SER A 491 7.99 -17.42 -2.30
C SER A 491 8.63 -18.77 -2.03
N LEU A 492 9.77 -18.76 -1.33
CA LEU A 492 10.56 -19.94 -0.95
C LEU A 492 9.84 -20.90 0.02
N GLY A 493 8.52 -20.77 0.25
CA GLY A 493 7.74 -21.62 1.17
C GLY A 493 8.19 -21.60 2.63
N GLY A 494 9.19 -20.77 2.98
CA GLY A 494 9.86 -20.84 4.28
C GLY A 494 8.97 -20.38 5.43
N LEU A 495 7.97 -19.52 5.19
CA LEU A 495 7.06 -19.08 6.23
C LEU A 495 6.01 -20.16 6.49
N CYS A 496 5.48 -20.80 5.45
CA CYS A 496 4.51 -21.89 5.63
C CYS A 496 5.12 -23.12 6.35
N GLU A 497 6.41 -23.41 6.18
CA GLU A 497 7.11 -24.46 6.95
C GLU A 497 7.13 -24.20 8.46
N LEU A 498 7.20 -22.94 8.89
CA LEU A 498 7.21 -22.60 10.31
C LEU A 498 5.86 -22.85 11.00
N ALA A 499 4.78 -23.05 10.22
CA ALA A 499 3.48 -23.48 10.73
C ALA A 499 3.47 -24.95 11.18
N GLU A 500 4.48 -25.75 10.82
CA GLU A 500 4.60 -27.12 11.33
C GLU A 500 4.54 -27.12 12.87
N PRO A 501 3.66 -27.94 13.50
CA PRO A 501 3.34 -27.76 14.91
C PRO A 501 4.54 -27.71 15.88
N LYS A 502 5.56 -28.55 15.66
CA LYS A 502 6.79 -28.54 16.47
C LYS A 502 7.60 -27.25 16.31
N ARG A 503 7.72 -26.73 15.08
CA ARG A 503 8.44 -25.48 14.78
C ARG A 503 7.64 -24.29 15.29
N PHE A 504 6.34 -24.29 15.05
CA PHE A 504 5.43 -23.23 15.46
C PHE A 504 5.39 -23.06 16.99
N LEU A 505 5.26 -24.15 17.76
CA LEU A 505 5.29 -24.08 19.22
C LEU A 505 6.64 -23.54 19.74
N ARG A 506 7.76 -23.95 19.15
CA ARG A 506 9.09 -23.41 19.51
C ARG A 506 9.20 -21.93 19.18
N LEU A 507 8.65 -21.48 18.06
CA LEU A 507 8.61 -20.08 17.66
C LEU A 507 7.79 -19.28 18.68
N MET A 508 6.59 -19.76 19.02
CA MET A 508 5.70 -19.11 19.98
C MET A 508 6.29 -19.05 21.38
N CYS A 509 6.99 -20.08 21.87
CA CYS A 509 7.72 -20.02 23.15
C CYS A 509 8.62 -18.78 23.19
N LYS A 510 9.41 -18.58 22.14
CA LYS A 510 10.35 -17.46 22.06
C LYS A 510 9.66 -16.11 21.91
N VAL A 511 8.51 -16.05 21.22
CA VAL A 511 7.66 -14.85 21.17
C VAL A 511 7.23 -14.46 22.59
N PHE A 512 6.76 -15.42 23.40
CA PHE A 512 6.36 -15.16 24.78
C PHE A 512 7.56 -14.84 25.69
N ASP A 513 8.72 -15.46 25.48
CA ASP A 513 9.96 -15.13 26.20
C ASP A 513 10.42 -13.70 25.89
N HIS A 514 10.39 -13.28 24.62
CA HIS A 514 10.74 -11.92 24.21
C HIS A 514 9.78 -10.90 24.82
N ALA A 515 8.49 -11.23 24.94
CA ALA A 515 7.53 -10.35 25.59
C ALA A 515 7.92 -9.99 27.04
N GLN A 516 8.69 -10.84 27.73
CA GLN A 516 9.12 -10.60 29.11
C GLN A 516 10.16 -9.48 29.25
N TRP A 517 10.93 -9.19 28.20
CA TRP A 517 12.14 -8.37 28.26
C TRP A 517 12.08 -7.12 27.38
N CYS A 518 12.48 -5.98 27.93
CA CYS A 518 12.76 -4.75 27.19
C CYS A 518 13.92 -4.02 27.87
N SER A 519 14.87 -3.54 27.08
CA SER A 519 16.04 -2.80 27.59
C SER A 519 15.68 -1.47 28.27
N LEU A 520 14.47 -0.96 28.02
CA LEU A 520 13.93 0.26 28.63
C LEU A 520 12.99 -0.03 29.81
N ASP A 521 12.88 -1.27 30.29
CA ASP A 521 12.14 -1.56 31.52
C ASP A 521 12.92 -1.01 32.74
N PRO A 522 12.24 -0.44 33.76
CA PRO A 522 10.78 -0.40 33.96
C PRO A 522 10.07 0.79 33.29
N VAL A 523 10.80 1.77 32.74
CA VAL A 523 10.23 2.99 32.15
C VAL A 523 9.22 2.66 31.05
N CYS A 524 9.54 1.68 30.20
CA CYS A 524 8.65 1.20 29.14
C CYS A 524 7.37 0.57 29.72
N SER A 525 7.50 -0.35 30.68
CA SER A 525 6.37 -1.08 31.27
C SER A 525 5.42 -0.22 32.11
N GLU A 526 5.95 0.77 32.81
CA GLU A 526 5.19 1.67 33.69
C GLU A 526 4.50 2.81 32.92
N HIS A 527 4.92 3.09 31.68
CA HIS A 527 4.35 4.17 30.89
C HIS A 527 2.87 3.94 30.56
N GLU A 528 2.01 4.89 30.94
CA GLU A 528 0.56 4.76 30.76
C GLU A 528 0.06 5.14 29.35
N GLY A 529 0.88 5.81 28.54
CA GLY A 529 0.55 6.17 27.16
C GLY A 529 1.74 6.76 26.40
N GLN A 530 2.15 6.19 25.28
CA GLN A 530 3.27 6.63 24.43
C GLN A 530 2.91 6.59 22.94
N GLY A 531 3.78 7.12 22.09
CA GLY A 531 3.56 7.16 20.65
C GLY A 531 2.45 8.12 20.20
N PRO A 532 2.02 8.02 18.93
CA PRO A 532 0.97 8.88 18.38
C PRO A 532 -0.30 8.83 19.25
N ASN A 533 -0.80 10.02 19.63
CA ASN A 533 -1.99 10.18 20.47
C ASN A 533 -1.97 9.42 21.82
N LEU A 534 -0.77 9.03 22.30
CA LEU A 534 -0.58 8.27 23.54
C LEU A 534 -1.36 6.93 23.56
N LEU A 535 -1.46 6.28 22.39
CA LEU A 535 -2.24 5.06 22.17
C LEU A 535 -1.48 3.76 22.45
N ASN A 536 -0.20 3.82 22.81
CA ASN A 536 0.59 2.64 23.15
C ASN A 536 0.89 2.58 24.65
N ARG A 537 1.03 1.36 25.19
CA ARG A 537 1.58 1.06 26.53
C ARG A 537 2.66 0.00 26.39
N ALA A 538 3.67 -0.01 27.25
CA ALA A 538 4.70 -1.07 27.27
C ALA A 538 5.27 -1.48 25.88
N ALA A 539 5.27 -0.56 24.91
CA ALA A 539 5.53 -0.80 23.50
C ALA A 539 6.38 0.34 22.94
N CYS A 540 7.66 0.04 22.72
CA CYS A 540 8.67 0.96 22.20
C CYS A 540 9.48 0.30 21.07
N HIS A 541 10.36 1.06 20.42
CA HIS A 541 11.23 0.54 19.36
C HIS A 541 12.14 -0.61 19.82
N ALA A 542 12.48 -0.68 21.12
CA ALA A 542 13.30 -1.77 21.64
C ALA A 542 12.54 -3.10 21.75
N CYS A 543 11.21 -3.11 21.89
CA CYS A 543 10.45 -4.33 22.19
C CYS A 543 9.38 -4.72 21.17
N VAL A 544 8.46 -3.81 20.78
CA VAL A 544 7.23 -4.19 20.05
C VAL A 544 7.05 -3.43 18.74
N LEU A 545 7.58 -2.22 18.58
CA LEU A 545 7.35 -1.50 17.32
C LEU A 545 8.08 -2.21 16.17
N ILE A 546 7.41 -2.23 15.00
CA ILE A 546 7.88 -2.84 13.75
C ILE A 546 7.89 -1.79 12.62
N PRO A 547 8.53 -2.05 11.47
CA PRO A 547 8.49 -1.12 10.33
C PRO A 547 7.07 -0.84 9.86
N GLU A 548 6.79 0.40 9.46
CA GLU A 548 5.47 0.86 8.99
C GLU A 548 4.82 -0.04 7.93
N PRO A 549 5.51 -0.54 6.88
CA PRO A 549 4.88 -1.37 5.85
C PRO A 549 4.28 -2.69 6.37
N SER A 550 4.72 -3.12 7.55
CA SER A 550 4.35 -4.39 8.17
C SER A 550 3.09 -4.28 9.04
N CYS A 551 2.81 -3.07 9.56
CA CYS A 551 1.71 -2.81 10.50
C CYS A 551 0.58 -2.04 9.82
N ALA A 552 -0.59 -2.66 9.72
CA ALA A 552 -1.77 -2.03 9.12
C ALA A 552 -2.35 -0.88 9.97
N TYR A 553 -1.97 -0.80 11.25
CA TYR A 553 -2.53 0.13 12.24
C TYR A 553 -1.54 1.21 12.70
N GLY A 554 -0.47 1.43 11.93
CA GLY A 554 0.47 2.54 12.14
C GLY A 554 1.22 2.50 13.48
N ASN A 555 1.53 1.30 13.99
CA ASN A 555 2.18 1.11 15.29
C ASN A 555 1.41 1.77 16.46
N THR A 556 0.07 1.73 16.43
CA THR A 556 -0.79 2.23 17.52
C THR A 556 -1.58 1.10 18.19
N LEU A 557 -2.15 1.32 19.39
CA LEU A 557 -2.95 0.30 20.10
C LEU A 557 -2.16 -0.97 20.44
N LEU A 558 -0.95 -0.80 21.00
CA LEU A 558 -0.06 -1.89 21.42
C LEU A 558 0.13 -1.91 22.94
N ASP A 559 0.18 -3.11 23.54
CA ASP A 559 0.44 -3.29 24.97
C ASP A 559 1.08 -4.65 25.30
N ARG A 560 2.41 -4.68 25.41
CA ARG A 560 3.18 -5.88 25.83
C ARG A 560 2.78 -6.41 27.20
N GLY A 561 2.25 -5.55 28.09
CA GLY A 561 1.81 -5.96 29.42
C GLY A 561 0.65 -6.95 29.40
N LEU A 562 -0.16 -6.97 28.33
CA LEU A 562 -1.21 -7.98 28.15
C LEU A 562 -0.66 -9.38 27.87
N VAL A 563 0.51 -9.45 27.24
CA VAL A 563 1.19 -10.72 26.89
C VAL A 563 2.03 -11.20 28.07
N LYS A 564 2.84 -10.30 28.64
CA LYS A 564 3.77 -10.57 29.75
C LYS A 564 3.06 -11.00 31.04
N GLY A 565 1.88 -10.44 31.31
CA GLY A 565 1.28 -10.42 32.65
C GLY A 565 1.72 -9.19 33.45
N GLY A 566 0.96 -8.85 34.50
CA GLY A 566 1.28 -7.73 35.39
C GLY A 566 2.24 -8.11 36.51
N ASP A 567 2.47 -7.19 37.46
CA ASP A 567 3.35 -7.37 38.63
C ASP A 567 2.89 -8.49 39.58
N ASP A 568 1.71 -9.06 39.34
CA ASP A 568 1.15 -10.24 40.02
C ASP A 568 1.68 -11.58 39.45
N GLY A 569 2.56 -11.54 38.44
CA GLY A 569 3.28 -12.70 37.91
C GLY A 569 2.47 -13.67 37.05
N ARG A 570 1.24 -13.31 36.66
CA ARG A 570 0.40 -14.17 35.79
C ARG A 570 0.38 -13.68 34.35
N SER A 571 1.24 -14.28 33.53
CA SER A 571 1.30 -14.15 32.07
C SER A 571 0.00 -14.55 31.38
N PHE A 572 -0.14 -14.16 30.11
CA PHE A 572 -1.26 -14.58 29.27
C PHE A 572 -1.31 -16.10 29.08
N VAL A 573 -0.14 -16.74 29.03
CA VAL A 573 0.06 -18.17 28.83
C VAL A 573 0.68 -18.81 30.05
#